data_AF-V5GRH9-F1
#
_entry.id   AF-V5GRH9-F1
#
_cell.length_a   1.000
_cell.length_b   1.000
_cell.length_c   1.000
_cell.angle_alpha   90.00
_cell.angle_beta   90.00
_cell.angle_gamma   90.00
#
_symmetry.space_group_name_H-M   'P 1'
#
loop_
_entity.id
_entity.type
_entity.pdbx_description
1 polymer ?
#
loop_
_entity_poly.entity_id
_entity_poly.type
_entity_poly.pdbx_seq_one_letter_code
_entity_poly.pdbx_strand_id
1 'polypeptide(L)'
;MGGATSKTRKLTVENEDPTSVIKVSEGVVDRIRGSQMVRQEVQQNPSVVAPPAGGPFVTAPLLFLNEPSLTSLQLRQAHVAELKNNDEYWQNRIKTLESNHKKINEIMDKEFSEAVDEIQQTSHKIAKNCEPPCQDMKKAVMECYKYYPNEPMRCAKVVQAFQECVDLKRSSVIANRG
;
A
#
# COMPACT_ATOMS: atom_id res chain seq x y z
N MET A 1 26.02 5.90 -50.55
CA MET A 1 25.25 4.68 -50.20
C MET A 1 24.96 4.73 -48.70
N GLY A 2 23.69 4.90 -48.30
CA GLY A 2 23.11 4.54 -46.99
C GLY A 2 23.59 5.28 -45.72
N GLY A 3 22.86 6.32 -45.31
CA GLY A 3 22.93 6.87 -43.95
C GLY A 3 21.92 6.19 -43.01
N ALA A 4 22.32 5.95 -41.75
CA ALA A 4 21.39 5.64 -40.67
C ALA A 4 21.95 6.21 -39.35
N THR A 5 21.53 7.41 -39.01
CA THR A 5 21.71 7.97 -37.66
C THR A 5 20.73 7.26 -36.73
N SER A 6 21.25 6.42 -35.82
CA SER A 6 20.42 5.75 -34.82
C SER A 6 19.89 6.78 -33.81
N LYS A 7 18.62 7.19 -33.97
CA LYS A 7 17.88 7.96 -32.96
C LYS A 7 17.65 7.09 -31.72
N THR A 8 18.19 7.50 -30.58
CA THR A 8 17.87 6.90 -29.28
C THR A 8 16.38 7.07 -28.99
N ARG A 9 15.62 5.97 -29.00
CA ARG A 9 14.19 5.98 -28.69
C ARG A 9 14.00 6.11 -27.18
N LYS A 10 13.28 7.13 -26.74
CA LYS A 10 12.79 7.22 -25.35
C LYS A 10 11.59 6.29 -25.22
N LEU A 11 11.70 5.30 -24.33
CA LEU A 11 10.61 4.40 -23.98
C LEU A 11 10.09 4.83 -22.60
N THR A 12 8.84 5.27 -22.52
CA THR A 12 8.12 5.49 -21.28
C THR A 12 7.30 4.24 -21.00
N VAL A 13 7.63 3.53 -19.93
CA VAL A 13 6.88 2.36 -19.47
C VAL A 13 6.07 2.79 -18.26
N GLU A 14 4.74 2.74 -18.39
CA GLU A 14 3.83 2.96 -17.26
C GLU A 14 3.83 1.71 -16.37
N ASN A 15 4.00 1.90 -15.05
CA ASN A 15 4.09 0.80 -14.10
C ASN A 15 2.68 0.41 -13.63
N GLU A 16 2.17 -0.73 -14.10
CA GLU A 16 0.82 -1.26 -13.80
C GLU A 16 0.71 -1.88 -12.39
N ASP A 17 1.78 -1.89 -11.60
CA ASP A 17 1.76 -2.43 -10.23
C ASP A 17 1.14 -1.42 -9.22
N PRO A 18 0.10 -1.79 -8.43
CA PRO A 18 -0.58 -0.89 -7.50
C PRO A 18 0.29 -0.44 -6.31
N THR A 19 1.45 -1.08 -6.12
CA THR A 19 2.40 -0.75 -5.06
C THR A 19 3.46 0.25 -5.49
N SER A 20 3.49 0.69 -6.76
CA SER A 20 4.51 1.59 -7.34
C SER A 20 5.97 1.10 -7.21
N VAL A 21 6.18 -0.16 -6.82
CA VAL A 21 7.52 -0.77 -6.67
C VAL A 21 7.95 -1.38 -8.00
N ILE A 22 9.12 -0.98 -8.52
CA ILE A 22 9.69 -1.56 -9.74
C ILE A 22 10.30 -2.93 -9.41
N LYS A 23 9.70 -4.01 -9.90
CA LYS A 23 10.24 -5.37 -9.73
C LYS A 23 11.36 -5.63 -10.74
N VAL A 24 12.55 -5.93 -10.24
CA VAL A 24 13.72 -6.26 -11.06
C VAL A 24 14.06 -7.74 -10.86
N SER A 25 14.39 -8.46 -11.93
CA SER A 25 14.78 -9.87 -11.83
C SER A 25 16.14 -10.04 -11.17
N GLU A 26 16.32 -11.16 -10.47
CA GLU A 26 17.53 -11.44 -9.67
C GLU A 26 18.81 -11.43 -10.51
N GLY A 27 18.77 -11.98 -11.73
CA GLY A 27 19.92 -11.92 -12.65
C GLY A 27 20.30 -10.51 -13.14
N VAL A 28 19.37 -9.53 -13.06
CA VAL A 28 19.70 -8.11 -13.32
C VAL A 28 20.34 -7.48 -12.09
N VAL A 29 19.90 -7.85 -10.89
CA VAL A 29 20.52 -7.42 -9.63
C VAL A 29 21.98 -7.90 -9.57
N ASP A 30 22.26 -9.14 -9.95
CA ASP A 30 23.63 -9.70 -9.98
C ASP A 30 24.55 -8.97 -10.96
N ARG A 31 24.01 -8.56 -12.11
CA ARG A 31 24.73 -7.77 -13.11
C ARG A 31 25.03 -6.36 -12.61
N ILE A 32 24.08 -5.73 -11.91
CA ILE A 32 24.26 -4.40 -11.30
C ILE A 32 25.29 -4.47 -10.16
N ARG A 33 25.32 -5.56 -9.39
CA ARG A 33 26.31 -5.81 -8.33
C ARG A 33 27.71 -6.12 -8.86
N GLY A 34 27.92 -6.15 -10.18
CA GLY A 34 29.24 -6.31 -10.78
C GLY A 34 29.81 -7.72 -10.70
N SER A 35 28.98 -8.73 -10.43
CA SER A 35 29.43 -10.12 -10.47
C SER A 35 29.56 -10.54 -11.93
N GLN A 36 30.76 -10.40 -12.51
CA GLN A 36 31.12 -11.17 -13.70
C GLN A 36 31.08 -12.65 -13.33
N MET A 37 29.93 -13.29 -13.51
CA MET A 37 29.92 -14.74 -13.63
C MET A 37 30.65 -15.08 -14.92
N VAL A 38 31.89 -15.52 -14.74
CA VAL A 38 32.73 -16.16 -15.74
C VAL A 38 31.85 -17.15 -16.51
N ARG A 39 31.64 -16.86 -17.80
CA ARG A 39 31.15 -17.83 -18.75
C ARG A 39 32.16 -18.98 -18.73
N GLN A 40 31.73 -20.13 -18.23
CA GLN A 40 32.57 -21.32 -18.11
C GLN A 40 32.86 -21.84 -19.51
N GLU A 41 33.99 -21.41 -20.09
CA GLU A 41 34.59 -22.08 -21.24
C GLU A 41 35.45 -23.25 -20.75
N VAL A 42 35.10 -24.44 -21.21
CA VAL A 42 35.80 -25.69 -20.95
C VAL A 42 37.17 -25.65 -21.63
N GLN A 43 38.19 -25.37 -20.84
CA GLN A 43 39.51 -25.99 -20.78
C GLN A 43 40.01 -26.79 -22.01
N GLN A 44 41.13 -26.36 -22.62
CA GLN A 44 42.35 -27.18 -22.79
C GLN A 44 43.59 -26.42 -23.34
N ASN A 45 44.64 -26.45 -22.51
CA ASN A 45 46.10 -26.43 -22.71
C ASN A 45 46.89 -25.29 -23.43
N PRO A 46 48.10 -24.96 -22.89
CA PRO A 46 49.03 -24.01 -23.48
C PRO A 46 49.93 -24.72 -24.50
N SER A 47 50.03 -24.17 -25.72
CA SER A 47 51.14 -24.49 -26.61
C SER A 47 51.69 -23.21 -27.21
N VAL A 48 52.96 -23.01 -26.92
CA VAL A 48 53.85 -21.97 -27.41
C VAL A 48 53.91 -22.05 -28.94
N VAL A 49 53.55 -20.97 -29.63
CA VAL A 49 53.96 -20.74 -31.02
C VAL A 49 54.38 -19.27 -31.17
N ALA A 50 55.66 -19.10 -31.53
CA ALA A 50 56.29 -17.82 -31.86
C ALA A 50 55.62 -17.15 -33.08
N PRO A 51 55.77 -15.81 -33.26
CA PRO A 51 55.09 -15.10 -34.34
C PRO A 51 55.77 -15.35 -35.70
N PRO A 52 55.02 -15.55 -36.80
CA PRO A 52 55.60 -15.34 -38.12
C PRO A 52 55.73 -13.84 -38.37
N ALA A 53 56.97 -13.39 -38.53
CA ALA A 53 57.30 -12.10 -39.11
C ALA A 53 56.82 -12.05 -40.57
N GLY A 54 56.25 -10.91 -40.99
CA GLY A 54 56.13 -10.56 -42.40
C GLY A 54 54.73 -10.14 -42.86
N GLY A 55 54.37 -8.89 -42.58
CA GLY A 55 53.29 -8.17 -43.28
C GLY A 55 53.47 -6.67 -43.06
N PRO A 56 53.39 -5.82 -44.10
CA PRO A 56 53.57 -4.38 -43.92
C PRO A 56 52.41 -3.84 -43.07
N PHE A 57 52.76 -3.32 -41.89
CA PHE A 57 51.86 -2.54 -41.06
C PHE A 57 51.43 -1.31 -41.85
N VAL A 58 50.20 -1.32 -42.36
CA VAL A 58 49.54 -0.10 -42.79
C VAL A 58 49.19 0.65 -41.51
N THR A 59 50.06 1.57 -41.10
CA THR A 59 49.80 2.47 -39.97
C THR A 59 48.71 3.44 -40.40
N ALA A 60 47.46 3.06 -40.21
CA ALA A 60 46.36 4.01 -40.25
C ALA A 60 46.59 5.04 -39.12
N PRO A 61 46.54 6.36 -39.39
CA PRO A 61 46.69 7.35 -38.35
C PRO A 61 45.57 7.19 -37.32
N LEU A 62 45.94 6.98 -36.05
CA LEU A 62 45.01 7.07 -34.94
C LEU A 62 44.52 8.52 -34.84
N LEU A 63 43.38 8.80 -35.46
CA LEU A 63 42.61 10.00 -35.16
C LEU A 63 42.09 9.86 -33.73
N PHE A 64 42.90 10.28 -32.76
CA PHE A 64 42.44 10.51 -31.40
C PHE A 64 41.46 11.68 -31.45
N LEU A 65 40.18 11.36 -31.63
CA LEU A 65 39.09 12.28 -31.37
C LEU A 65 39.11 12.50 -29.85
N ASN A 66 39.75 13.60 -29.43
CA ASN A 66 39.83 14.00 -28.04
C ASN A 66 38.46 14.56 -27.62
N GLU A 67 37.53 13.64 -27.37
CA GLU A 67 36.26 13.96 -26.71
C GLU A 67 36.62 14.41 -25.28
N PRO A 68 36.19 15.60 -24.82
CA PRO A 68 36.53 16.06 -23.49
C PRO A 68 35.87 15.13 -22.46
N SER A 69 36.65 14.19 -21.93
CA SER A 69 36.22 13.35 -20.82
C SER A 69 36.11 14.22 -19.57
N LEU A 70 34.91 14.32 -19.00
CA LEU A 70 34.71 14.98 -17.71
C LEU A 70 35.68 14.39 -16.69
N THR A 71 36.30 15.26 -15.90
CA THR A 71 37.20 14.81 -14.84
C THR A 71 36.41 13.99 -13.82
N SER A 72 37.02 12.94 -13.28
CA SER A 72 36.40 12.09 -12.25
C SER A 72 35.90 12.87 -11.03
N LEU A 73 36.55 14.00 -10.72
CA LEU A 73 36.17 14.93 -9.66
C LEU A 73 34.85 15.66 -9.98
N GLN A 74 34.69 16.16 -11.20
CA GLN A 74 33.43 16.82 -11.62
C GLN A 74 32.25 15.85 -11.61
N LEU A 75 32.46 14.62 -12.08
CA LEU A 75 31.42 13.59 -12.03
C LEU A 75 31.00 13.29 -10.59
N ARG A 76 31.97 13.19 -9.66
CA ARG A 76 31.70 12.96 -8.25
C ARG A 76 30.93 14.12 -7.61
N GLN A 77 31.30 15.37 -7.94
CA GLN A 77 30.58 16.55 -7.44
C GLN A 77 29.14 16.60 -7.95
N ALA A 78 28.92 16.32 -9.25
CA ALA A 78 27.59 16.24 -9.83
C ALA A 78 26.73 15.17 -9.14
N HIS A 79 27.31 13.98 -8.90
CA HIS A 79 26.60 12.89 -8.22
C HIS A 79 26.25 13.23 -6.77
N VAL A 80 27.15 13.87 -6.02
CA VAL A 80 26.87 14.32 -4.64
C VAL A 80 25.75 15.38 -4.62
N ALA A 81 25.76 16.32 -5.57
CA ALA A 81 24.70 17.32 -5.68
C ALA A 81 23.33 16.68 -6.01
N GLU A 82 23.31 15.68 -6.90
CA GLU A 82 22.09 14.95 -7.25
C GLU A 82 21.53 14.13 -6.08
N LEU A 83 22.40 13.45 -5.32
CA LEU A 83 22.00 12.74 -4.10
C LEU A 83 21.39 13.69 -3.07
N LYS A 84 22.03 14.84 -2.85
CA LYS A 84 21.51 15.85 -1.92
C LYS A 84 20.12 16.37 -2.34
N ASN A 85 19.93 16.63 -3.63
CA ASN A 85 18.62 17.06 -4.15
C ASN A 85 17.56 15.96 -3.97
N ASN A 86 17.92 14.69 -4.14
CA ASN A 86 17.03 13.55 -3.87
C ASN A 86 16.66 13.48 -2.39
N ASP A 87 17.65 13.56 -1.49
CA ASP A 87 17.40 13.53 -0.04
C ASP A 87 16.44 14.66 0.38
N GLU A 88 16.69 15.89 -0.09
CA GLU A 88 15.80 17.03 0.20
C GLU A 88 14.39 16.83 -0.38
N TYR A 89 14.29 16.30 -1.60
CA TYR A 89 13.01 15.98 -2.22
C TYR A 89 12.21 14.97 -1.40
N TRP A 90 12.83 13.85 -1.02
CA TRP A 90 12.17 12.78 -0.28
C TRP A 90 11.82 13.21 1.14
N GLN A 91 12.70 13.94 1.83
CA GLN A 91 12.40 14.50 3.15
C GLN A 91 11.17 15.42 3.10
N ASN A 92 11.13 16.33 2.14
CA ASN A 92 9.98 17.22 1.98
C ASN A 92 8.71 16.44 1.65
N ARG A 93 8.80 15.44 0.78
CA ARG A 93 7.65 14.61 0.40
C ARG A 93 7.08 13.83 1.60
N ILE A 94 7.95 13.21 2.40
CA ILE A 94 7.54 12.49 3.62
C ILE A 94 6.89 13.47 4.61
N LYS A 95 7.51 14.63 4.84
CA LYS A 95 6.95 15.67 5.73
C LYS A 95 5.57 16.15 5.26
N THR A 96 5.37 16.32 3.95
CA THR A 96 4.06 16.67 3.39
C THR A 96 3.04 15.56 3.60
N LEU A 97 3.42 14.29 3.36
CA LEU A 97 2.55 13.14 3.59
C LEU A 97 2.13 13.02 5.05
N GLU A 98 3.08 13.12 5.98
CA GLU A 98 2.81 13.09 7.42
C GLU A 98 1.87 14.22 7.85
N SER A 99 2.11 15.45 7.37
CA SER A 99 1.25 16.60 7.64
C SER A 99 -0.18 16.38 7.11
N ASN A 100 -0.32 15.81 5.92
CA ASN A 100 -1.63 15.52 5.34
C ASN A 100 -2.34 14.40 6.10
N HIS A 101 -1.65 13.33 6.45
CA HIS A 101 -2.21 12.25 7.27
C HIS A 101 -2.67 12.75 8.63
N LYS A 102 -1.86 13.62 9.26
CA LYS A 102 -2.23 14.25 10.53
C LYS A 102 -3.54 15.03 10.41
N LYS A 103 -3.68 15.86 9.38
CA LYS A 103 -4.92 16.64 9.13
C LYS A 103 -6.12 15.73 8.89
N ILE A 104 -5.96 14.65 8.12
CA ILE A 104 -7.05 13.70 7.84
C ILE A 104 -7.48 13.01 9.14
N ASN A 105 -6.53 12.57 9.96
CA ASN A 105 -6.84 11.94 11.24
C ASN A 105 -7.52 12.93 12.20
N GLU A 106 -7.06 14.17 12.28
CA GLU A 106 -7.69 15.21 13.11
C GLU A 106 -9.16 15.45 12.72
N ILE A 107 -9.46 15.51 11.41
CA ILE A 107 -10.84 15.64 10.92
C ILE A 107 -11.64 14.37 11.23
N MET A 108 -11.06 13.19 10.98
CA MET A 108 -11.72 11.91 11.24
C MET A 108 -12.10 11.74 12.71
N ASP A 109 -11.17 12.02 13.62
CA ASP A 109 -11.40 11.93 15.07
C ASP A 109 -12.48 12.92 15.51
N LYS A 110 -12.47 14.13 14.95
CA LYS A 110 -13.48 15.14 15.25
C LYS A 110 -14.88 14.70 14.80
N GLU A 111 -15.05 14.35 13.52
CA GLU A 111 -16.33 13.89 12.96
C GLU A 111 -16.84 12.62 13.65
N PHE A 112 -15.93 11.71 14.01
CA PHE A 112 -16.28 10.52 14.78
C PHE A 112 -16.78 10.89 16.18
N SER A 113 -16.06 11.76 16.89
CA SER A 113 -16.47 12.20 18.24
C SER A 113 -17.81 12.93 18.21
N GLU A 114 -18.04 13.78 17.20
CA GLU A 114 -19.29 14.51 17.01
C GLU A 114 -20.46 13.54 16.72
N ALA A 115 -20.27 12.57 15.82
CA ALA A 115 -21.28 11.54 15.55
C ALA A 115 -21.59 10.67 16.79
N VAL A 116 -20.58 10.33 17.60
CA VAL A 116 -20.78 9.61 18.86
C VAL A 116 -21.58 10.45 19.85
N ASP A 117 -21.26 11.73 19.98
CA ASP A 117 -21.98 12.66 20.87
C ASP A 117 -23.43 12.85 20.43
N GLU A 118 -23.70 12.95 19.12
CA GLU A 118 -25.06 13.01 18.57
C GLU A 118 -25.86 11.75 18.89
N ILE A 119 -25.28 10.56 18.68
CA ILE A 119 -25.91 9.27 19.03
C ILE A 119 -26.16 9.20 20.53
N GLN A 120 -25.19 9.62 21.35
CA GLN A 120 -25.33 9.62 22.79
C GLN A 120 -26.45 10.59 23.22
N GLN A 121 -26.49 11.81 22.72
CA GLN A 121 -27.55 12.78 23.02
C GLN A 121 -28.93 12.30 22.55
N THR A 122 -29.04 11.72 21.36
CA THR A 122 -30.31 11.15 20.87
C THR A 122 -30.73 9.96 21.71
N SER A 123 -29.82 9.07 22.11
CA SER A 123 -30.11 7.95 23.00
C SER A 123 -30.58 8.42 24.38
N HIS A 124 -29.97 9.46 24.95
CA HIS A 124 -30.41 10.07 26.21
C HIS A 124 -31.78 10.73 26.09
N LYS A 125 -32.07 11.38 24.95
CA LYS A 125 -33.41 11.95 24.65
C LYS A 125 -34.47 10.85 24.53
N ILE A 126 -34.14 9.73 23.88
CA ILE A 126 -35.05 8.57 23.75
C ILE A 126 -35.26 7.91 25.12
N ALA A 127 -34.20 7.70 25.89
CA ALA A 127 -34.27 7.08 27.22
C ALA A 127 -35.08 7.91 28.24
N LYS A 128 -35.06 9.25 28.14
CA LYS A 128 -35.83 10.13 29.03
C LYS A 128 -37.33 10.19 28.69
N ASN A 129 -37.71 10.02 27.43
CA ASN A 129 -39.07 10.26 26.95
C ASN A 129 -39.82 8.98 26.54
N CYS A 130 -39.16 7.82 26.55
CA CYS A 130 -39.76 6.58 26.06
C CYS A 130 -39.45 5.42 27.02
N GLU A 131 -40.48 4.95 27.72
CA GLU A 131 -40.42 3.67 28.40
C GLU A 131 -40.24 2.56 27.36
N PRO A 132 -39.32 1.59 27.57
CA PRO A 132 -39.09 0.55 26.58
C PRO A 132 -40.37 -0.27 26.39
N PRO A 133 -40.73 -0.66 25.17
CA PRO A 133 -41.98 -1.36 24.92
C PRO A 133 -42.05 -2.70 25.67
N CYS A 134 -43.27 -3.16 25.93
CA CYS A 134 -43.53 -4.50 26.48
C CYS A 134 -43.00 -4.74 27.91
N GLN A 135 -42.91 -3.71 28.76
CA GLN A 135 -42.44 -3.86 30.16
C GLN A 135 -43.25 -4.87 30.97
N ASP A 136 -44.57 -4.89 30.82
CA ASP A 136 -45.42 -5.78 31.62
C ASP A 136 -45.20 -7.25 31.26
N MET A 137 -45.08 -7.55 29.96
CA MET A 137 -44.75 -8.89 29.48
C MET A 137 -43.32 -9.29 29.87
N LYS A 138 -42.37 -8.34 29.86
CA LYS A 138 -41.01 -8.57 30.37
C LYS A 138 -41.02 -8.98 31.85
N LYS A 139 -41.79 -8.27 32.69
CA LYS A 139 -41.95 -8.62 34.11
C LYS A 139 -42.56 -10.01 34.26
N ALA A 140 -43.61 -10.34 33.50
CA ALA A 140 -44.25 -11.66 33.52
C ALA A 140 -43.28 -12.79 33.14
N VAL A 141 -42.41 -12.59 32.15
CA VAL A 141 -41.37 -13.57 31.79
C VAL A 141 -40.39 -13.79 32.94
N MET A 142 -39.90 -12.69 33.55
CA MET A 142 -38.97 -12.75 34.67
C MET A 142 -39.58 -13.44 35.90
N GLU A 143 -40.85 -13.13 36.20
CA GLU A 143 -41.58 -13.76 37.29
C GLU A 143 -41.81 -15.26 37.05
N CYS A 144 -42.15 -15.65 35.82
CA CYS A 144 -42.34 -17.05 35.49
C CYS A 144 -41.06 -17.88 35.68
N TYR A 145 -39.91 -17.39 35.20
CA TYR A 145 -38.64 -18.08 35.42
C TYR A 145 -38.21 -18.11 36.88
N LYS A 146 -38.54 -17.06 37.65
CA LYS A 146 -38.31 -17.04 39.10
C LYS A 146 -39.17 -18.09 39.82
N TYR A 147 -40.40 -18.31 39.36
CA TYR A 147 -41.32 -19.28 39.95
C TYR A 147 -41.03 -20.73 39.53
N TYR A 148 -40.49 -20.94 38.33
CA TYR A 148 -40.14 -22.26 37.77
C TYR A 148 -38.64 -22.35 37.39
N PRO A 149 -37.70 -22.30 38.35
CA PRO A 149 -36.27 -22.19 38.07
C PRO A 149 -35.68 -23.41 37.33
N ASN A 150 -36.22 -24.61 37.56
CA ASN A 150 -35.75 -25.84 36.92
C ASN A 150 -36.67 -26.32 35.78
N GLU A 151 -37.75 -25.59 35.48
CA GLU A 151 -38.76 -26.00 34.51
C GLU A 151 -39.10 -24.85 33.53
N PRO A 152 -38.12 -24.36 32.75
CA PRO A 152 -38.29 -23.19 31.87
C PRO A 152 -39.37 -23.38 30.80
N MET A 153 -39.66 -24.62 30.41
CA MET A 153 -40.71 -24.96 29.44
C MET A 153 -42.11 -24.50 29.88
N ARG A 154 -42.36 -24.34 31.19
CA ARG A 154 -43.64 -23.80 31.69
C ARG A 154 -43.84 -22.33 31.31
N CYS A 155 -42.76 -21.61 31.02
CA CYS A 155 -42.78 -20.19 30.65
C CYS A 155 -42.88 -19.94 29.15
N ALA A 156 -42.91 -20.99 28.31
CA ALA A 156 -42.91 -20.86 26.86
C ALA A 156 -44.01 -19.93 26.32
N LYS A 157 -45.24 -20.04 26.83
CA LYS A 157 -46.36 -19.17 26.42
C LYS A 157 -46.16 -17.71 26.82
N VAL A 158 -45.55 -17.46 27.98
CA VAL A 158 -45.28 -16.10 28.49
C VAL A 158 -44.17 -15.45 27.67
N VAL A 159 -43.14 -16.21 27.31
CA VAL A 159 -42.05 -15.77 26.43
C VAL A 159 -42.57 -15.47 25.02
N GLN A 160 -43.45 -16.31 24.49
CA GLN A 160 -44.06 -16.08 23.18
C GLN A 160 -44.86 -14.78 23.14
N ALA A 161 -45.70 -14.51 24.16
CA ALA A 161 -46.45 -13.26 24.25
C ALA A 161 -45.53 -12.02 24.34
N PHE A 162 -44.41 -12.12 25.05
CA PHE A 162 -43.39 -11.06 25.08
C PHE A 162 -42.76 -10.86 23.69
N GLN A 163 -42.40 -11.94 23.00
CA GLN A 163 -41.81 -11.88 21.67
C GLN A 163 -42.75 -11.23 20.65
N GLU A 164 -44.02 -11.64 20.62
CA GLU A 164 -45.05 -11.06 19.75
C GLU A 164 -45.19 -9.54 19.97
N CYS A 165 -45.20 -9.10 21.24
CA CYS A 165 -45.23 -7.68 21.56
C CYS A 165 -44.00 -6.92 21.02
N VAL A 166 -42.80 -7.47 21.18
CA VAL A 166 -41.56 -6.84 20.69
C VAL A 166 -41.53 -6.80 19.16
N ASP A 167 -41.94 -7.87 18.49
CA ASP A 167 -41.96 -7.98 17.03
C ASP A 167 -42.99 -7.04 16.41
N LEU A 168 -44.17 -6.90 17.02
CA LEU A 168 -45.17 -5.90 16.62
C LEU A 168 -44.63 -4.48 16.76
N LYS A 169 -43.96 -4.16 17.87
CA LYS A 169 -43.43 -2.81 18.05
C LYS A 169 -42.26 -2.53 17.11
N ARG A 170 -41.36 -3.49 16.91
CA ARG A 170 -40.23 -3.38 15.96
C ARG A 170 -40.73 -3.15 14.54
N SER A 171 -41.71 -3.94 14.09
CA SER A 171 -42.29 -3.78 12.76
C SER A 171 -42.98 -2.42 12.59
N SER A 172 -43.70 -1.92 13.60
CA SER A 172 -44.32 -0.58 13.55
C SER A 172 -43.29 0.56 13.40
N VAL A 173 -42.13 0.46 14.05
CA VAL A 173 -41.07 1.49 13.95
C VAL A 173 -40.41 1.48 12.57
N ILE A 174 -40.23 0.29 11.97
CA ILE A 174 -39.66 0.16 10.62
C ILE A 174 -40.66 0.67 9.58
N ALA A 175 -41.95 0.32 9.69
CA ALA A 175 -42.99 0.76 8.78
C ALA A 175 -43.20 2.29 8.79
N ASN A 176 -43.03 2.95 9.93
CA ASN A 176 -43.19 4.40 10.06
C ASN A 176 -41.95 5.22 9.61
N ARG A 177 -40.86 4.56 9.18
CA ARG A 177 -39.62 5.22 8.71
C ARG A 177 -39.50 5.29 7.18
N GLY A 178 -40.33 4.56 6.43
CA GLY A 178 -40.43 4.65 4.97
C GLY A 178 -41.49 5.65 4.55
#